data_AF-A0A4U3A6B3-F1
#
_entry.id   AF-A0A4U3A6B3-F1
#
_cell.length_a   1.000
_cell.length_b   1.000
_cell.length_c   1.000
_cell.angle_alpha   90.00
_cell.angle_beta   90.00
_cell.angle_gamma   90.00
#
_symmetry.space_group_name_H-M   'P 1'
#
loop_
_entity.id
_entity.type
_entity.pdbx_description
1 polymer ?
#
loop_
_entity_poly.entity_id
_entity_poly.type
_entity_poly.pdbx_seq_one_letter_code
_entity_poly.pdbx_strand_id
1 'polypeptide(L)'
;IDKAEEEIWLSIWEPQASSVKGTIDRRINEEIHVFSILFGAPEIQLGVTTHHNYMAPEVAEERMNGRLTIVARDNEEVLIANFSPHTPAWAIKTEDPALVLIAMEYIRHDIMFSELVKEFGPEKTEALWKNDPNLFHVVTGKRFK
;
A
#
# COMPACT_ATOMS: atom_id res chain seq x y z
N ILE A 1 -3.75 -12.73 8.34
CA ILE A 1 -2.79 -12.40 9.42
C ILE A 1 -2.57 -13.59 10.33
N ASP A 2 -3.55 -14.01 11.15
CA ASP A 2 -3.32 -15.10 12.13
C ASP A 2 -3.01 -16.47 11.52
N LYS A 3 -3.46 -16.70 10.28
CA LYS A 3 -3.20 -17.93 9.52
C LYS A 3 -1.92 -17.88 8.68
N ALA A 4 -1.11 -16.83 8.78
CA ALA A 4 0.12 -16.74 8.00
C ALA A 4 1.18 -17.69 8.54
N GLU A 5 1.82 -18.46 7.66
CA GLU A 5 2.82 -19.46 8.03
C GLU A 5 4.25 -19.01 7.71
N GLU A 6 4.44 -18.19 6.67
CA GLU A 6 5.76 -17.75 6.22
C GLU A 6 5.87 -16.22 6.22
N GLU A 7 4.89 -15.54 5.61
CA GLU A 7 4.97 -14.10 5.37
C GLU A 7 3.62 -13.38 5.32
N ILE A 8 3.65 -12.09 5.65
CA ILE A 8 2.52 -11.16 5.57
C ILE A 8 2.95 -9.92 4.81
N TRP A 9 2.11 -9.49 3.87
CA TRP A 9 2.28 -8.26 3.10
C TRP A 9 1.14 -7.30 3.37
N LEU A 10 1.49 -6.05 3.66
CA LEU A 10 0.54 -5.01 4.07
C LEU A 10 0.68 -3.79 3.16
N SER A 11 -0.44 -3.30 2.63
CA SER A 11 -0.59 -1.94 2.11
C SER A 11 -1.77 -1.32 2.85
N ILE A 12 -1.50 -0.46 3.82
CA ILE A 12 -2.49 -0.02 4.79
C ILE A 12 -2.34 1.47 5.12
N TRP A 13 -3.40 2.09 5.62
CA TRP A 13 -3.41 3.50 5.98
C TRP A 13 -3.41 3.68 7.50
N GLU A 14 -2.99 4.86 7.97
CA GLU A 14 -2.90 5.23 9.38
C GLU A 14 -4.11 4.75 10.23
N PRO A 15 -5.38 4.95 9.83
CA PRO A 15 -6.52 4.53 10.65
C PRO A 15 -6.61 3.02 10.87
N GLN A 16 -6.15 2.21 9.91
CA GLN A 16 -6.12 0.75 10.09
C GLN A 16 -4.84 0.29 10.80
N ALA A 17 -3.71 0.98 10.60
CA ALA A 17 -2.41 0.57 11.13
C ALA A 17 -2.41 0.33 12.65
N SER A 18 -2.97 1.27 13.41
CA SER A 18 -3.07 1.15 14.87
C SER A 18 -3.89 -0.07 15.32
N SER A 19 -4.93 -0.42 14.57
CA SER A 19 -5.82 -1.53 14.93
C SER A 19 -5.18 -2.92 14.75
N VAL A 20 -4.23 -3.05 13.81
CA VAL A 20 -3.56 -4.31 13.50
C VAL A 20 -2.20 -4.45 14.17
N LYS A 21 -1.65 -3.36 14.72
CA LYS A 21 -0.29 -3.33 15.27
C LYS A 21 -0.01 -4.46 16.26
N GLY A 22 -0.86 -4.63 17.28
CA GLY A 22 -0.64 -5.67 18.29
C GLY A 22 -0.63 -7.08 17.71
N THR A 23 -1.46 -7.34 16.70
CA THR A 23 -1.49 -8.62 15.99
C THR A 23 -0.22 -8.83 15.17
N ILE A 24 0.23 -7.81 14.43
CA ILE A 24 1.45 -7.86 13.62
C ILE A 24 2.69 -8.04 14.49
N ASP A 25 2.82 -7.27 15.58
CA ASP A 25 3.92 -7.41 16.54
C ASP A 25 4.00 -8.85 17.08
N ARG A 26 2.84 -9.46 17.37
CA ARG A 26 2.79 -10.87 17.77
C ARG A 26 3.26 -11.81 16.65
N ARG A 27 2.81 -11.62 15.40
CA ARG A 27 3.26 -12.47 14.27
C ARG A 27 4.77 -12.38 14.05
N ILE A 28 5.35 -11.18 14.19
CA ILE A 28 6.80 -10.98 14.09
C ILE A 28 7.54 -11.75 15.20
N ASN A 29 7.02 -11.74 16.43
CA ASN A 29 7.59 -12.53 17.54
C ASN A 29 7.47 -14.04 17.33
N GLU A 30 6.57 -14.48 16.44
CA GLU A 30 6.44 -15.88 16.00
C GLU A 30 7.28 -16.17 14.74
N GLU A 31 8.26 -15.31 14.43
CA GLU A 31 9.19 -15.43 13.31
C GLU A 31 8.55 -15.34 11.91
N ILE A 32 7.32 -14.82 11.81
CA ILE A 32 6.68 -14.52 10.54
C ILE A 32 7.27 -13.24 9.94
N HIS A 33 7.69 -13.30 8.68
CA HIS A 33 8.18 -12.12 7.98
C HIS A 33 7.03 -11.18 7.66
N VAL A 34 7.19 -9.89 7.95
CA VAL A 34 6.16 -8.89 7.65
C VAL A 34 6.79 -7.76 6.84
N PHE A 35 6.22 -7.51 5.66
CA PHE A 35 6.55 -6.38 4.81
C PHE A 35 5.34 -5.44 4.77
N SER A 36 5.59 -4.14 4.88
CA SER A 36 4.51 -3.17 4.89
C SER A 36 4.84 -1.91 4.11
N ILE A 37 3.84 -1.40 3.41
CA ILE A 37 3.78 -0.01 2.98
C ILE A 37 2.65 0.72 3.73
N LEU A 38 3.02 1.82 4.39
CA LEU A 38 2.12 2.61 5.24
C LEU A 38 1.86 3.97 4.62
N PHE A 39 0.58 4.31 4.47
CA PHE A 39 0.13 5.63 4.06
C PHE A 39 -0.24 6.44 5.31
N GLY A 40 0.55 7.47 5.62
CA GLY A 40 0.47 8.21 6.89
C GLY A 40 1.22 7.52 8.05
N ALA A 41 0.95 7.97 9.29
CA ALA A 41 1.53 7.44 10.53
C ALA A 41 3.05 7.18 10.48
N PRO A 42 3.89 8.22 10.27
CA PRO A 42 5.34 8.08 10.12
C PRO A 42 6.05 7.44 11.32
N GLU A 43 5.41 7.41 12.48
CA GLU A 43 5.90 6.81 13.73
C GLU A 43 5.54 5.34 13.91
N ILE A 44 4.61 4.78 13.12
CA ILE A 44 4.19 3.38 13.24
C ILE A 44 5.13 2.47 12.45
N GLN A 45 5.54 1.35 13.07
CA GLN A 45 6.31 0.30 12.43
C GLN A 45 5.54 -1.02 12.47
N LEU A 46 5.46 -1.69 11.32
CA LEU A 46 4.83 -3.00 11.09
C LEU A 46 5.78 -3.89 10.29
N GLY A 47 6.71 -4.54 10.99
CA GLY A 47 7.76 -5.32 10.34
C GLY A 47 8.71 -4.43 9.54
N VAL A 48 9.16 -4.92 8.38
CA VAL A 48 9.95 -4.13 7.41
C VAL A 48 9.02 -3.10 6.77
N THR A 49 9.12 -1.86 7.24
CA THR A 49 8.14 -0.81 6.94
C THR A 49 8.69 0.25 5.98
N THR A 50 7.98 0.47 4.89
CA THR A 50 8.18 1.59 3.96
C THR A 50 7.04 2.58 4.13
N HIS A 51 7.35 3.85 4.42
CA HIS A 51 6.34 4.91 4.48
C HIS A 51 6.15 5.56 3.11
N HIS A 52 4.89 5.60 2.64
CA HIS A 52 4.51 6.20 1.39
C HIS A 52 4.42 7.73 1.54
N ASN A 53 5.58 8.40 1.47
CA ASN A 53 5.70 9.85 1.72
C ASN A 53 6.01 10.66 0.46
N TYR A 54 5.98 10.05 -0.73
CA TYR A 54 6.43 10.70 -1.97
C TYR A 54 5.32 11.39 -2.77
N MET A 55 4.05 11.08 -2.48
CA MET A 55 2.89 11.84 -2.92
C MET A 55 2.07 12.22 -1.70
N ALA A 56 1.48 13.42 -1.73
CA ALA A 56 0.52 13.83 -0.72
C ALA A 56 -0.61 12.76 -0.64
N PRO A 57 -0.95 12.24 0.55
CA PRO A 57 -1.95 11.19 0.72
C PRO A 57 -3.28 11.48 0.01
N GLU A 58 -3.65 12.76 -0.06
CA GLU A 58 -4.85 13.26 -0.71
C GLU A 58 -4.87 12.97 -2.22
N VAL A 59 -3.70 13.01 -2.89
CA VAL A 59 -3.59 12.70 -4.33
C VAL A 59 -3.82 11.21 -4.57
N ALA A 60 -3.28 10.35 -3.71
CA ALA A 60 -3.47 8.91 -3.79
C ALA A 60 -4.93 8.53 -3.46
N GLU A 61 -5.51 9.12 -2.41
CA GLU A 61 -6.89 8.90 -1.99
C GLU A 61 -7.90 9.37 -3.03
N GLU A 62 -7.71 10.56 -3.64
CA GLU A 62 -8.56 11.06 -4.72
C GLU A 62 -8.53 10.11 -5.94
N ARG A 63 -7.34 9.66 -6.35
CA ARG A 63 -7.18 8.76 -7.50
C ARG A 63 -7.89 7.42 -7.28
N MET A 64 -7.76 6.87 -6.08
CA MET A 64 -8.30 5.56 -5.73
C MET A 64 -9.76 5.64 -5.23
N ASN A 65 -10.31 6.85 -5.20
CA ASN A 65 -11.63 7.17 -4.66
C ASN A 65 -11.84 6.58 -3.25
N GLY A 66 -10.79 6.61 -2.44
CA GLY A 66 -10.72 6.00 -1.12
C GLY A 66 -9.34 5.41 -0.80
N ARG A 67 -9.27 4.74 0.34
CA ARG A 67 -8.06 4.15 0.91
C ARG A 67 -8.02 2.66 0.64
N LEU A 68 -7.45 2.28 -0.51
CA LEU A 68 -7.24 0.88 -0.86
C LEU A 68 -6.28 0.25 0.15
N THR A 69 -6.74 -0.81 0.79
CA THR A 69 -6.03 -1.53 1.85
C THR A 69 -5.91 -2.99 1.42
N ILE A 70 -4.69 -3.50 1.37
CA ILE A 70 -4.39 -4.87 0.95
C ILE A 70 -3.65 -5.58 2.08
N VAL A 71 -4.10 -6.78 2.41
CA VAL A 71 -3.42 -7.69 3.34
C VAL A 71 -3.31 -9.04 2.67
N ALA A 72 -2.10 -9.50 2.39
CA ALA A 72 -1.84 -10.82 1.84
C ALA A 72 -1.04 -11.68 2.82
N ARG A 73 -1.22 -13.00 2.75
CA ARG A 73 -0.38 -13.98 3.45
C ARG A 73 0.13 -15.03 2.48
N ASP A 74 1.37 -15.46 2.70
CA ASP A 74 2.00 -16.66 2.10
C ASP A 74 1.88 -16.78 0.58
N ASN A 75 1.64 -15.67 -0.14
CA ASN A 75 1.29 -15.67 -1.56
C ASN A 75 0.12 -16.62 -1.92
N GLU A 76 -0.81 -16.84 -0.99
CA GLU A 76 -1.96 -17.77 -1.12
C GLU A 76 -3.31 -17.10 -0.99
N GLU A 77 -3.43 -16.14 -0.08
CA GLU A 77 -4.71 -15.51 0.28
C GLU A 77 -4.51 -14.01 0.40
N VAL A 78 -5.46 -13.26 -0.16
CA VAL A 78 -5.47 -11.80 -0.06
C VAL A 78 -6.83 -11.28 0.38
N LEU A 79 -6.80 -10.25 1.22
CA LEU A 79 -7.91 -9.35 1.49
C LEU A 79 -7.62 -8.01 0.80
N ILE A 80 -8.52 -7.58 -0.08
CA ILE A 80 -8.50 -6.27 -0.74
C ILE A 80 -9.73 -5.52 -0.26
N ALA A 81 -9.53 -4.38 0.37
CA ALA A 81 -10.59 -3.54 0.90
C ALA A 81 -10.42 -2.09 0.45
N ASN A 82 -11.53 -1.34 0.40
CA ASN A 82 -11.47 0.10 0.18
C ASN A 82 -12.30 0.82 1.25
N PHE A 83 -11.69 1.82 1.87
CA PHE A 83 -12.31 2.68 2.87
C PHE A 83 -12.36 4.12 2.37
N SER A 84 -13.54 4.62 2.04
CA SER A 84 -13.76 5.99 1.60
C SER A 84 -14.56 6.77 2.63
N PRO A 85 -14.32 8.08 2.82
CA PRO A 85 -15.18 8.94 3.64
C PRO A 85 -16.58 9.14 3.05
N HIS A 86 -16.78 8.88 1.75
CA HIS A 86 -18.01 9.21 1.03
C HIS A 86 -18.78 8.00 0.49
N THR A 87 -18.20 6.81 0.52
CA THR A 87 -18.88 5.58 0.06
C THR A 87 -18.78 4.48 1.11
N PRO A 88 -19.77 3.55 1.16
CA PRO A 88 -19.67 2.38 2.02
C PRO A 88 -18.36 1.62 1.77
N ALA A 89 -17.72 1.16 2.85
CA ALA A 89 -16.54 0.32 2.75
C ALA A 89 -16.92 -1.03 2.12
N TRP A 90 -16.01 -1.60 1.35
CA TRP A 90 -16.15 -2.94 0.78
C TRP A 90 -14.84 -3.70 0.94
N ALA A 91 -14.94 -5.03 0.92
CA ALA A 91 -13.80 -5.91 0.95
C ALA A 91 -14.07 -7.19 0.17
N ILE A 92 -13.04 -7.74 -0.45
CA ILE A 92 -13.01 -9.07 -1.04
C ILE A 92 -11.89 -9.83 -0.35
N LYS A 93 -12.20 -11.05 0.08
CA LYS A 93 -11.22 -12.02 0.56
C LYS A 93 -11.20 -13.20 -0.41
N THR A 94 -10.03 -13.57 -0.91
CA THR A 94 -9.92 -14.58 -1.97
C THR A 94 -8.60 -15.33 -1.89
N GLU A 95 -8.63 -16.56 -2.38
CA GLU A 95 -7.46 -17.40 -2.67
C GLU A 95 -7.28 -17.57 -4.19
N ASP A 96 -7.98 -16.77 -5.01
CA ASP A 96 -7.80 -16.78 -6.46
C ASP A 96 -6.37 -16.35 -6.81
N PRO A 97 -5.58 -17.20 -7.49
CA PRO A 97 -4.16 -16.96 -7.68
C PRO A 97 -3.88 -15.73 -8.56
N ALA A 98 -4.80 -15.34 -9.46
CA ALA A 98 -4.62 -14.15 -10.28
C ALA A 98 -4.79 -12.88 -9.44
N LEU A 99 -5.78 -12.84 -8.54
CA LEU A 99 -5.98 -11.70 -7.65
C LEU A 99 -4.89 -11.59 -6.59
N VAL A 100 -4.42 -12.72 -6.05
CA VAL A 100 -3.27 -12.75 -5.13
C VAL A 100 -2.04 -12.20 -5.83
N LEU A 101 -1.71 -12.66 -7.03
CA LEU A 101 -0.56 -12.18 -7.80
C LEU A 101 -0.63 -10.66 -8.03
N ILE A 102 -1.76 -10.14 -8.54
CA ILE A 102 -1.91 -8.71 -8.82
C ILE A 102 -1.75 -7.87 -7.55
N ALA A 103 -2.33 -8.32 -6.44
CA ALA A 103 -2.25 -7.60 -5.18
C ALA A 103 -0.82 -7.61 -4.60
N MET A 104 -0.11 -8.73 -4.70
CA MET A 104 1.28 -8.83 -4.28
C MET A 104 2.20 -7.92 -5.11
N GLU A 105 2.03 -7.93 -6.44
CA GLU A 105 2.81 -7.05 -7.33
C GLU A 105 2.52 -5.57 -7.08
N TYR A 106 1.28 -5.22 -6.75
CA TYR A 106 0.93 -3.86 -6.34
C TYR A 106 1.74 -3.41 -5.11
N ILE A 107 1.78 -4.24 -4.04
CA ILE A 107 2.52 -3.91 -2.81
C ILE A 107 4.03 -3.79 -3.09
N ARG A 108 4.61 -4.76 -3.81
CA ARG A 108 6.04 -4.78 -4.14
C ARG A 108 6.43 -3.56 -4.97
N HIS A 109 5.62 -3.23 -5.97
CA HIS A 109 5.85 -2.05 -6.80
C HIS A 109 5.83 -0.77 -5.97
N ASP A 110 4.83 -0.59 -5.10
CA ASP A 110 4.72 0.62 -4.28
C ASP A 110 5.89 0.75 -3.28
N ILE A 111 6.36 -0.35 -2.68
CA ILE A 111 7.55 -0.36 -1.83
C ILE A 111 8.79 0.05 -2.63
N MET A 112 9.05 -0.62 -3.76
CA MET A 112 10.23 -0.34 -4.59
C MET A 112 10.22 1.08 -5.14
N PHE A 113 9.06 1.56 -5.59
CA PHE A 113 8.92 2.93 -6.08
C PHE A 113 9.18 3.94 -4.95
N SER A 114 8.68 3.69 -3.73
CA SER A 114 8.97 4.54 -2.58
C SER A 114 10.47 4.62 -2.28
N GLU A 115 11.21 3.50 -2.34
CA GLU A 115 12.67 3.50 -2.18
C GLU A 115 13.37 4.28 -3.31
N LEU A 116 12.93 4.12 -4.57
CA LEU A 116 13.44 4.92 -5.68
C LEU A 116 13.23 6.42 -5.47
N VAL A 117 12.08 6.84 -4.93
CA VAL A 117 11.85 8.26 -4.66
C VAL A 117 12.72 8.77 -3.52
N LYS A 118 13.00 7.96 -2.48
CA LYS A 118 13.94 8.34 -1.42
C LYS A 118 15.34 8.59 -1.99
N GLU A 119 15.80 7.74 -2.89
CA GLU A 119 17.12 7.85 -3.52
C GLU A 119 17.20 9.01 -4.53
N PHE A 120 16.18 9.18 -5.38
CA PHE A 120 16.20 10.18 -6.44
C PHE A 120 15.76 11.58 -5.98
N GLY A 121 14.98 11.63 -4.91
CA GLY A 121 14.34 12.83 -4.37
C GLY A 121 12.93 13.05 -4.92
N PRO A 122 11.97 13.51 -4.08
CA PRO A 122 10.57 13.69 -4.47
C PRO A 122 10.39 14.73 -5.58
N GLU A 123 11.12 15.85 -5.53
CA GLU A 123 11.04 16.92 -6.53
C GLU A 123 11.45 16.45 -7.92
N LYS A 124 12.55 15.69 -8.02
CA LYS A 124 13.02 15.16 -9.30
C LYS A 124 12.08 14.09 -9.84
N THR A 125 11.53 13.25 -8.95
CA THR A 125 10.54 12.24 -9.32
C THR A 125 9.26 12.91 -9.85
N GLU A 126 8.76 13.95 -9.18
CA GLU A 126 7.58 14.71 -9.63
C GLU A 126 7.82 15.34 -11.01
N ALA A 127 9.00 15.93 -11.21
CA ALA A 127 9.37 16.57 -12.47
C ALA A 127 9.37 15.62 -13.67
N LEU A 128 9.56 14.31 -13.48
CA LEU A 128 9.53 13.31 -14.56
C LEU A 128 8.17 13.23 -15.25
N TRP A 129 7.08 13.38 -14.51
CA TRP A 129 5.72 13.16 -15.03
C TRP A 129 4.88 14.42 -15.07
N LYS A 130 5.16 15.42 -14.23
CA LYS A 130 4.31 16.61 -14.07
C LYS A 130 4.16 17.44 -15.34
N ASN A 131 5.16 17.43 -16.22
CA ASN A 131 5.15 18.19 -17.49
C ASN A 131 5.01 17.31 -18.73
N ASP A 132 4.92 15.97 -18.57
CA ASP A 132 4.66 15.05 -19.67
C ASP A 132 3.17 14.69 -19.67
N PRO A 133 2.39 15.02 -20.73
CA PRO A 133 0.96 14.79 -20.76
C PRO A 133 0.54 13.32 -20.61
N ASN A 134 1.35 12.39 -21.12
CA ASN A 134 1.06 10.96 -21.05
C ASN A 134 1.30 10.46 -19.63
N LEU A 135 2.46 10.79 -19.05
CA LEU A 135 2.81 10.36 -17.70
C LEU A 135 1.93 11.02 -16.64
N PHE A 136 1.54 12.29 -16.83
CA PHE A 136 0.57 12.95 -15.97
C PHE A 136 -0.75 12.19 -15.90
N HIS A 137 -1.25 11.70 -17.05
CA HIS A 137 -2.46 10.89 -17.07
C HIS A 137 -2.28 9.55 -16.36
N VAL A 138 -1.14 8.88 -16.58
CA VAL A 138 -0.82 7.60 -15.92
C VAL A 138 -0.77 7.76 -14.40
N VAL A 139 -0.14 8.82 -13.89
CA VAL A 139 0.04 9.04 -12.45
C VAL A 139 -1.25 9.50 -11.78
N THR A 140 -1.96 10.45 -12.37
CA THR A 140 -3.09 11.14 -11.73
C THR A 140 -4.46 10.62 -12.12
N GLY A 141 -4.57 9.92 -13.25
CA GLY A 141 -5.84 9.58 -13.90
C GLY A 141 -6.57 10.77 -14.54
N LYS A 142 -6.06 12.01 -14.40
CA LYS A 142 -6.67 13.25 -14.90
C LYS A 142 -6.12 13.59 -16.30
N ARG A 143 -6.82 14.44 -17.07
CA ARG A 143 -6.29 14.99 -18.33
C ARG A 143 -5.36 16.16 -18.03
N PHE A 144 -4.26 16.25 -18.77
CA PHE A 144 -3.33 17.39 -18.73
C PHE A 144 -4.06 18.69 -19.14
N LYS A 145 -3.83 19.79 -18.42
CA LYS A 145 -4.45 21.10 -18.69
C LYS A 145 -3.39 22.14 -19.02
#